data_AF-A0A9X7WEA9-F1
#
_entry.id   AF-A0A9X7WEA9-F1
#
_cell.length_a   1.000
_cell.length_b   1.000
_cell.length_c   1.000
_cell.angle_alpha   90.00
_cell.angle_beta   90.00
_cell.angle_gamma   90.00
#
_symmetry.space_group_name_H-M   'P 1'
#
loop_
_entity.id
_entity.type
_entity.pdbx_description
1 polymer ?
#
loop_
_entity_poly.entity_id
_entity_poly.type
_entity_poly.pdbx_seq_one_letter_code
_entity_poly.pdbx_strand_id
1 'polypeptide(L)'
;MTEPHAVLQRLTAECHALSWQLYRVSTELAELDRQLHTAAAPVAPAVPMAPVALPVAPAAVPVRPGPPATAAEPKPVTAVGDSGWIGRLLAVAGVAVTLVGVVLLLVLAAQAGILRPQIRVAGGFVLSAALVGAACRLRNRPGGRTGAIALAATGIAAAYLDIIAITAYYHWVPAAVGLVVAATVGGAGLVLARRWDSEHLGVLVLVPLIGLAPILTGDVDLLLIGFLLALSAAALPAQLGKDWTGMFAARVAAATLPLLAALIAISGDDHRWLIGGACAVAAALAVVSGLLVLPTTTRPGALALLTAAGTLPALAARAVLDPVPATVLAATLSVVMLAIVLAHRALQPVVVQVFSALSAGAALIAVTTAFHGSVLAPVLLAMAVVVAVAGRHSRVARWCAAGFGFAGAVVYLGYASPDKLITATAMSTADVVSTLVASLLVIMLVVVMARAYAVADGTNPANAPILAVAGGALIGYAVTAFTVTAGVAIGGTGGGFLTGHMAATLCWIAMAAVLLRYALRLADRGARTWAITAGLALTGAATAKLFLFDLGTLDGMFRVAAFIVAGLLLLGMGTGYARSLAQQDER
;
A
#
# COMPACT_ATOMS: atom_id res chain seq x y z
N MET A 1 53.16 -5.86 26.92
CA MET A 1 52.63 -6.78 25.90
C MET A 1 51.39 -7.57 26.39
N THR A 2 50.54 -6.99 27.24
CA THR A 2 49.50 -7.75 27.99
C THR A 2 48.06 -7.53 27.53
N GLU A 3 47.75 -6.48 26.76
CA GLU A 3 46.38 -6.20 26.29
C GLU A 3 45.80 -7.15 25.22
N PRO A 4 46.54 -7.62 24.19
CA PRO A 4 45.93 -8.43 23.13
C PRO A 4 45.48 -9.83 23.61
N HIS A 5 46.13 -10.38 24.64
CA HIS A 5 45.77 -11.68 25.21
C HIS A 5 44.46 -11.62 26.02
N ALA A 6 44.19 -10.52 26.70
CA ALA A 6 42.95 -10.32 27.45
C ALA A 6 41.73 -10.20 26.51
N VAL A 7 41.90 -9.53 25.36
CA VAL A 7 40.85 -9.43 24.34
C VAL A 7 40.54 -10.79 23.72
N LEU A 8 41.57 -11.60 23.43
CA LEU A 8 41.38 -12.93 22.87
C LEU A 8 40.66 -13.88 23.84
N GLN A 9 41.00 -13.83 25.13
CA GLN A 9 40.32 -14.60 26.17
C GLN A 9 38.85 -14.18 26.32
N ARG A 10 38.56 -12.88 26.23
CA ARG A 10 37.19 -12.36 26.28
C ARG A 10 36.36 -12.82 25.09
N LEU A 11 36.87 -12.72 23.87
CA LEU A 11 36.18 -13.18 22.66
C LEU A 11 35.96 -14.70 22.68
N THR A 12 36.92 -15.46 23.21
CA THR A 12 36.79 -16.91 23.35
C THR A 12 35.70 -17.28 24.36
N ALA A 13 35.61 -16.55 25.47
CA ALA A 13 34.54 -16.72 26.46
C ALA A 13 33.16 -16.37 25.89
N GLU A 14 33.05 -15.29 25.10
CA GLU A 14 31.82 -14.89 24.42
C GLU A 14 31.37 -15.93 23.37
N CYS A 15 32.31 -16.51 22.60
CA CYS A 15 32.01 -17.62 21.68
C CYS A 15 31.51 -18.87 22.41
N HIS A 16 32.11 -19.22 23.55
CA HIS A 16 31.64 -20.33 24.38
C HIS A 16 30.24 -20.09 24.94
N ALA A 17 29.92 -18.86 25.37
CA ALA A 17 28.60 -18.50 25.85
C ALA A 17 27.53 -18.62 24.74
N LEU A 18 27.84 -18.15 23.52
CA LEU A 18 26.96 -18.27 22.36
C LEU A 18 26.73 -19.73 21.94
N SER A 19 27.79 -20.55 21.95
CA SER A 19 27.69 -22.00 21.72
C SER A 19 26.74 -22.68 22.70
N TRP A 20 26.82 -22.32 23.98
CA TRP A 20 25.98 -22.89 25.02
C TRP A 20 24.51 -22.45 24.88
N GLN A 21 24.27 -21.19 24.50
CA GLN A 21 22.93 -20.69 24.19
C GLN A 21 22.31 -21.40 22.99
N LEU A 22 23.07 -21.60 21.91
CA LEU A 22 22.61 -22.36 20.73
C LEU A 22 22.27 -23.81 21.07
N TYR A 23 23.12 -24.46 21.89
CA TYR A 23 22.83 -25.80 22.38
C TYR A 23 21.52 -25.85 23.17
N ARG A 24 21.32 -24.92 24.11
CA ARG A 24 20.08 -24.83 24.90
C ARG A 24 18.85 -24.63 24.01
N VAL A 25 18.91 -23.72 23.05
CA VAL A 25 17.80 -23.48 22.11
C VAL A 25 17.50 -24.74 21.28
N SER A 26 18.53 -25.46 20.83
CA SER A 26 18.34 -26.72 20.11
C SER A 26 17.66 -27.79 20.96
N THR A 27 17.98 -27.88 22.26
CA THR A 27 17.34 -28.82 23.18
C THR A 27 15.90 -28.44 23.50
N GLU A 28 15.59 -27.15 23.63
CA GLU A 28 14.22 -26.67 23.84
C GLU A 28 13.35 -26.90 22.59
N LEU A 29 13.90 -26.72 21.38
CA LEU A 29 13.22 -27.05 20.13
C LEU A 29 12.98 -28.55 19.97
N ALA A 30 13.95 -29.39 20.35
CA ALA A 30 13.79 -30.85 20.31
C ALA A 30 12.73 -31.34 21.32
N GLU A 31 12.63 -30.70 22.49
CA GLU A 31 11.56 -30.98 23.46
C GLU A 31 10.19 -30.56 22.92
N LEU A 32 10.09 -29.38 22.30
CA LEU A 32 8.87 -28.88 21.70
C LEU A 32 8.40 -29.79 20.56
N ASP A 33 9.31 -30.25 19.72
CA ASP A 33 9.03 -31.21 18.65
C ASP A 33 8.50 -32.53 19.23
N ARG A 34 9.14 -33.04 20.29
CA ARG A 34 8.67 -34.25 20.99
C ARG A 34 7.25 -34.07 21.54
N GLN A 35 6.96 -32.94 22.18
CA GLN A 35 5.64 -32.64 22.74
C GLN A 35 4.56 -32.53 21.65
N LEU A 36 4.87 -31.93 20.51
CA LEU A 36 3.98 -31.87 19.35
C LEU A 36 3.67 -33.28 18.79
N HIS A 37 4.64 -34.19 18.84
CA HIS A 37 4.46 -35.58 18.42
C HIS A 37 3.79 -36.46 19.48
N THR A 38 3.83 -36.10 20.77
CA THR A 38 3.18 -36.88 21.84
C THR A 38 1.69 -36.54 22.05
N ALA A 39 1.18 -35.46 21.44
CA ALA A 39 -0.22 -35.03 21.57
C ALA A 39 -1.25 -35.94 20.86
N ALA A 40 -0.81 -36.96 20.10
CA ALA A 40 -1.69 -38.00 19.58
C ALA A 40 -1.79 -39.16 20.59
N ALA A 41 -2.81 -39.11 21.46
CA ALA A 41 -3.10 -40.18 22.41
C ALA A 41 -3.35 -41.53 21.69
N PRO A 42 -2.82 -42.66 22.18
CA PRO A 42 -3.19 -43.98 21.67
C PRO A 42 -4.60 -44.33 22.12
N VAL A 43 -5.49 -44.64 21.16
CA VAL A 43 -6.79 -45.25 21.43
C VAL A 43 -6.55 -46.66 21.96
N ALA A 44 -6.91 -46.91 23.21
CA ALA A 44 -6.87 -48.23 23.82
C ALA A 44 -7.91 -49.18 23.18
N PRO A 45 -7.62 -50.49 23.00
CA PRO A 45 -8.60 -51.45 22.50
C PRO A 45 -9.68 -51.71 23.56
N ALA A 46 -10.96 -51.61 23.17
CA ALA A 46 -12.10 -51.95 24.02
C ALA A 46 -12.17 -53.46 24.28
N VAL A 47 -12.25 -53.85 25.55
CA VAL A 47 -12.46 -55.24 26.01
C VAL A 47 -13.96 -55.58 25.91
N PRO A 48 -14.36 -56.79 25.46
CA PRO A 48 -15.77 -57.18 25.38
C PRO A 48 -16.35 -57.46 26.78
N MET A 49 -17.46 -56.80 27.13
CA MET A 49 -18.20 -57.04 28.37
C MET A 49 -19.29 -58.10 28.15
N ALA A 50 -19.39 -59.05 29.08
CA ALA A 50 -20.37 -60.15 29.07
C ALA A 50 -21.82 -59.68 29.34
N PRO A 51 -22.85 -60.46 28.95
CA PRO A 51 -24.21 -59.95 28.76
C PRO A 51 -25.06 -59.96 30.04
N VAL A 52 -25.84 -58.89 30.23
CA VAL A 52 -26.98 -58.82 31.17
C VAL A 52 -28.27 -58.77 30.37
N ALA A 53 -29.29 -59.48 30.85
CA ALA A 53 -30.49 -59.84 30.11
C ALA A 53 -31.74 -58.97 30.41
N LEU A 54 -32.58 -58.82 29.38
CA LEU A 54 -34.04 -58.53 29.30
C LEU A 54 -34.55 -57.06 29.44
N PRO A 55 -35.73 -56.69 28.88
CA PRO A 55 -36.64 -57.37 27.92
C PRO A 55 -37.07 -56.53 26.67
N VAL A 56 -37.83 -57.22 25.81
CA VAL A 56 -38.33 -56.93 24.44
C VAL A 56 -39.42 -55.84 24.31
N ALA A 57 -39.41 -55.04 23.22
CA ALA A 57 -40.59 -54.70 22.38
C ALA A 57 -40.19 -53.97 21.06
N PRO A 58 -40.98 -54.06 19.96
CA PRO A 58 -40.47 -53.96 18.58
C PRO A 58 -40.94 -52.71 17.80
N ALA A 59 -40.13 -52.26 16.83
CA ALA A 59 -40.63 -51.52 15.66
C ALA A 59 -39.63 -51.61 14.49
N ALA A 60 -40.14 -52.12 13.36
CA ALA A 60 -39.40 -52.38 12.13
C ALA A 60 -39.25 -51.12 11.26
N VAL A 61 -38.07 -50.93 10.66
CA VAL A 61 -37.90 -50.15 9.42
C VAL A 61 -36.91 -50.90 8.53
N PRO A 62 -37.29 -51.33 7.30
CA PRO A 62 -36.37 -51.99 6.39
C PRO A 62 -35.56 -50.96 5.60
N VAL A 63 -34.23 -50.93 5.80
CA VAL A 63 -33.29 -50.18 4.95
C VAL A 63 -32.90 -51.05 3.76
N ARG A 64 -33.10 -50.54 2.54
CA ARG A 64 -32.73 -51.17 1.27
C ARG A 64 -31.20 -51.36 1.16
N PRO A 65 -30.71 -52.45 0.55
CA PRO A 65 -29.29 -52.59 0.24
C PRO A 65 -28.88 -51.65 -0.91
N GLY A 66 -27.91 -50.78 -0.66
CA GLY A 66 -27.15 -50.10 -1.70
C GLY A 66 -26.09 -51.01 -2.33
N PRO A 67 -25.60 -50.71 -3.54
CA PRO A 67 -24.71 -51.58 -4.31
C PRO A 67 -23.33 -51.75 -3.64
N PRO A 68 -22.64 -52.88 -3.85
CA PRO A 68 -21.37 -53.18 -3.21
C PRO A 68 -20.29 -52.18 -3.64
N ALA A 69 -19.68 -51.52 -2.65
CA ALA A 69 -18.46 -50.77 -2.83
C ALA A 69 -17.33 -51.73 -3.21
N THR A 70 -16.70 -51.47 -4.35
CA THR A 70 -15.50 -52.14 -4.82
C THR A 70 -14.41 -51.99 -3.76
N ALA A 71 -13.92 -53.13 -3.25
CA ALA A 71 -12.77 -53.18 -2.35
C ALA A 71 -11.56 -52.57 -3.07
N ALA A 72 -11.13 -51.40 -2.62
CA ALA A 72 -9.85 -50.83 -3.01
C ALA A 72 -8.75 -51.68 -2.37
N GLU A 73 -7.88 -52.26 -3.20
CA GLU A 73 -6.66 -52.92 -2.75
C GLU A 73 -5.83 -51.97 -1.87
N PRO A 74 -5.37 -52.40 -0.69
CA PRO A 74 -4.48 -51.59 0.12
C PRO A 74 -3.13 -51.48 -0.59
N LYS A 75 -2.84 -50.27 -1.08
CA LYS A 75 -1.53 -49.87 -1.57
C LYS A 75 -0.50 -50.12 -0.45
N PRO A 76 0.62 -50.83 -0.71
CA PRO A 76 1.58 -51.14 0.33
C PRO A 76 2.18 -49.85 0.90
N VAL A 77 1.90 -49.60 2.17
CA VAL A 77 2.60 -48.60 2.98
C VAL A 77 3.99 -49.17 3.21
N THR A 78 4.96 -48.76 2.37
CA THR A 78 6.37 -48.97 2.68
C THR A 78 6.71 -48.11 3.88
N ALA A 79 6.67 -48.72 5.07
CA ALA A 79 7.37 -48.23 6.24
C ALA A 79 8.87 -48.26 5.94
N VAL A 80 9.41 -47.13 5.49
CA VAL A 80 10.86 -46.94 5.43
C VAL A 80 11.29 -46.57 6.85
N GLY A 81 11.80 -47.58 7.55
CA GLY A 81 12.49 -47.39 8.83
C GLY A 81 13.76 -46.55 8.67
N ASP A 82 14.08 -45.84 9.75
CA ASP A 82 15.18 -44.91 9.94
C ASP A 82 16.59 -45.49 9.75
N SER A 83 17.00 -45.74 8.50
CA SER A 83 18.40 -46.06 8.18
C SER A 83 18.97 -45.29 6.98
N GLY A 84 18.14 -44.54 6.26
CA GLY A 84 18.56 -43.82 5.04
C GLY A 84 19.11 -42.41 5.27
N TRP A 85 19.00 -41.85 6.48
CA TRP A 85 19.37 -40.45 6.72
C TRP A 85 20.88 -40.26 6.73
N ILE A 86 21.64 -41.16 7.36
CA ILE A 86 23.12 -41.13 7.38
C ILE A 86 23.69 -41.40 5.98
N GLY A 87 23.09 -42.32 5.22
CA GLY A 87 23.49 -42.60 3.84
C GLY A 87 23.22 -41.42 2.90
N ARG A 88 22.09 -40.72 3.05
CA ARG A 88 21.82 -39.46 2.32
C ARG A 88 22.73 -38.33 2.77
N LEU A 89 23.02 -38.22 4.07
CA LEU A 89 23.92 -37.19 4.59
C LEU A 89 25.36 -37.42 4.13
N LEU A 90 25.85 -38.66 4.13
CA LEU A 90 27.17 -39.04 3.63
C LEU A 90 27.25 -38.91 2.09
N ALA A 91 26.20 -39.24 1.35
CA ALA A 91 26.16 -39.02 -0.10
C ALA A 91 26.15 -37.53 -0.44
N VAL A 92 25.36 -36.71 0.26
CA VAL A 92 25.33 -35.26 0.07
C VAL A 92 26.65 -34.62 0.51
N ALA A 93 27.24 -35.05 1.62
CA ALA A 93 28.55 -34.58 2.08
C ALA A 93 29.67 -35.01 1.14
N GLY A 94 29.65 -36.24 0.62
CA GLY A 94 30.61 -36.73 -0.37
C GLY A 94 30.52 -35.98 -1.69
N VAL A 95 29.30 -35.70 -2.18
CA VAL A 95 29.08 -34.84 -3.36
C VAL A 95 29.56 -33.42 -3.10
N ALA A 96 29.31 -32.86 -1.91
CA ALA A 96 29.77 -31.51 -1.55
C ALA A 96 31.30 -31.42 -1.50
N VAL A 97 31.97 -32.37 -0.83
CA VAL A 97 33.44 -32.41 -0.72
C VAL A 97 34.08 -32.64 -2.09
N THR A 98 33.52 -33.50 -2.93
CA THR A 98 34.04 -33.71 -4.29
C THR A 98 33.83 -32.48 -5.18
N LEU A 99 32.67 -31.81 -5.10
CA LEU A 99 32.46 -30.53 -5.80
C LEU A 99 33.46 -29.45 -5.33
N VAL A 100 33.67 -29.33 -4.02
CA VAL A 100 34.66 -28.40 -3.45
C VAL A 100 36.06 -28.74 -3.93
N GLY A 101 36.43 -30.03 -3.93
CA GLY A 101 37.72 -30.50 -4.45
C GLY A 101 37.91 -30.19 -5.94
N VAL A 102 36.88 -30.39 -6.76
CA VAL A 102 36.89 -30.05 -8.20
C VAL A 102 37.03 -28.54 -8.41
N VAL A 103 36.31 -27.73 -7.64
CA VAL A 103 36.43 -26.27 -7.70
C VAL A 103 37.83 -25.82 -7.28
N LEU A 104 38.39 -26.36 -6.19
CA LEU A 104 39.75 -26.06 -5.75
C LEU A 104 40.80 -26.50 -6.78
N LEU A 105 40.63 -27.66 -7.42
CA LEU A 105 41.49 -28.11 -8.52
C LEU A 105 41.41 -27.17 -9.73
N LEU A 106 40.21 -26.73 -10.11
CA LEU A 106 40.01 -25.76 -11.19
C LEU A 106 40.65 -24.40 -10.88
N VAL A 107 40.53 -23.93 -9.63
CA VAL A 107 41.20 -22.71 -9.16
C VAL A 107 42.71 -22.88 -9.20
N LEU A 108 43.23 -24.01 -8.71
CA LEU A 108 44.65 -24.31 -8.70
C LEU A 108 45.22 -24.40 -10.13
N ALA A 109 44.50 -25.06 -11.04
CA ALA A 109 44.89 -25.16 -12.44
C ALA A 109 44.80 -23.82 -13.19
N ALA A 110 43.88 -22.93 -12.78
CA ALA A 110 43.85 -21.54 -13.25
C ALA A 110 45.04 -20.72 -12.72
N GLN A 111 45.39 -20.87 -11.44
CA GLN A 111 46.55 -20.21 -10.83
C GLN A 111 47.87 -20.73 -11.41
N ALA A 112 47.96 -22.01 -11.74
CA ALA A 112 49.11 -22.64 -12.41
C ALA A 112 49.24 -22.26 -13.90
N GLY A 113 48.32 -21.46 -14.45
CA GLY A 113 48.33 -21.02 -15.85
C GLY A 113 47.97 -22.10 -16.88
N ILE A 114 47.67 -23.33 -16.43
CA ILE A 114 47.29 -24.47 -17.29
C ILE A 114 45.95 -24.19 -17.98
N LEU A 115 45.02 -23.56 -17.27
CA LEU A 115 43.72 -23.12 -17.80
C LEU A 115 43.78 -21.63 -18.18
N ARG A 116 44.24 -21.34 -19.40
CA ARG A 116 44.19 -19.98 -19.97
C ARG A 116 42.77 -19.39 -19.80
N PRO A 117 42.64 -18.09 -19.49
CA PRO A 117 41.35 -17.43 -19.31
C PRO A 117 40.33 -17.74 -20.41
N GLN A 118 40.75 -17.77 -21.68
CA GLN A 118 39.90 -18.04 -22.84
C GLN A 118 39.30 -19.45 -22.80
N ILE A 119 40.08 -20.44 -22.37
CA ILE A 119 39.64 -21.84 -22.27
C ILE A 119 38.63 -22.00 -21.13
N ARG A 120 38.82 -21.27 -20.03
CA ARG A 120 37.89 -21.29 -18.88
C ARG A 120 36.52 -20.78 -19.27
N VAL A 121 36.46 -19.61 -19.91
CA VAL A 121 35.21 -18.99 -20.37
C VAL A 121 34.54 -19.85 -21.46
N ALA A 122 35.30 -20.31 -22.46
CA ALA A 122 34.75 -21.15 -23.51
C ALA A 122 34.21 -22.48 -22.95
N GLY A 123 34.95 -23.11 -22.03
CA GLY A 123 34.52 -24.31 -21.32
C GLY A 123 33.26 -24.06 -20.47
N GLY A 124 33.14 -22.90 -19.83
CA GLY A 124 31.96 -22.47 -19.10
C GLY A 124 30.71 -22.38 -19.99
N PHE A 125 30.80 -21.68 -21.13
CA PHE A 125 29.68 -21.59 -22.08
C PHE A 125 29.28 -22.95 -22.65
N VAL A 126 30.26 -23.80 -22.98
CA VAL A 126 30.00 -25.17 -23.45
C VAL A 126 29.32 -26.00 -22.35
N LEU A 127 29.78 -25.90 -21.10
CA LEU A 127 29.17 -26.58 -19.96
C LEU A 127 27.74 -26.08 -19.72
N SER A 128 27.51 -24.77 -19.78
CA SER A 128 26.19 -24.16 -19.69
C SER A 128 25.23 -24.72 -20.74
N ALA A 129 25.65 -24.73 -22.01
CA ALA A 129 24.86 -25.30 -23.10
C ALA A 129 24.59 -26.80 -22.90
N ALA A 130 25.60 -27.55 -22.42
CA ALA A 130 25.45 -28.96 -22.10
C ALA A 130 24.45 -29.21 -20.95
N LEU A 131 24.47 -28.38 -19.90
CA LEU A 131 23.53 -28.46 -18.77
C LEU A 131 22.10 -28.17 -19.21
N VAL A 132 21.89 -27.11 -20.01
CA VAL A 132 20.56 -26.79 -20.58
C VAL A 132 20.09 -27.90 -21.53
N GLY A 133 20.98 -28.43 -22.37
CA GLY A 133 20.67 -29.57 -23.25
C GLY A 133 20.32 -30.84 -22.48
N ALA A 134 21.05 -31.14 -21.40
CA ALA A 134 20.77 -32.25 -20.50
C ALA A 134 19.42 -32.07 -19.78
N ALA A 135 19.10 -30.84 -19.36
CA ALA A 135 17.81 -30.50 -18.78
C ALA A 135 16.64 -30.79 -19.75
N CYS A 136 16.78 -30.40 -21.02
CA CYS A 136 15.79 -30.69 -22.05
C CYS A 136 15.58 -32.21 -22.25
N ARG A 137 16.66 -33.00 -22.22
CA ARG A 137 16.56 -34.48 -22.31
C ARG A 137 15.95 -35.11 -21.06
N LEU A 138 16.34 -34.64 -19.88
CA LEU A 138 15.85 -35.15 -18.60
C LEU A 138 14.36 -34.87 -18.39
N ARG A 139 13.85 -33.76 -18.92
CA ARG A 139 12.43 -33.37 -18.79
C ARG A 139 11.47 -34.43 -19.34
N ASN A 140 11.86 -35.18 -20.37
CA ASN A 140 11.03 -36.21 -20.98
C ASN A 140 11.04 -37.55 -20.20
N ARG A 141 11.83 -37.66 -19.11
CA ARG A 141 11.91 -38.85 -18.27
C ARG A 141 10.91 -38.78 -17.10
N PRO A 142 10.34 -39.91 -16.64
CA PRO A 142 9.45 -39.95 -15.47
C PRO A 142 10.14 -39.35 -14.23
N GLY A 143 9.49 -38.40 -13.55
CA GLY A 143 10.05 -37.73 -12.37
C GLY A 143 11.17 -36.70 -12.65
N GLY A 144 11.57 -36.49 -13.91
CA GLY A 144 12.70 -35.62 -14.27
C GLY A 144 12.43 -34.12 -14.23
N ARG A 145 11.20 -33.67 -13.94
CA ARG A 145 10.79 -32.25 -14.07
C ARG A 145 11.55 -31.31 -13.13
N THR A 146 11.70 -31.69 -11.87
CA THR A 146 12.42 -30.88 -10.86
C THR A 146 13.91 -30.81 -11.19
N GLY A 147 14.52 -31.95 -11.52
CA GLY A 147 15.92 -32.00 -11.95
C GLY A 147 16.19 -31.22 -13.24
N ALA A 148 15.26 -31.24 -14.20
CA ALA A 148 15.36 -30.45 -15.41
C ALA A 148 15.29 -28.93 -15.14
N ILE A 149 14.38 -28.47 -14.27
CA ILE A 149 14.32 -27.06 -13.89
C ILE A 149 15.63 -26.62 -13.22
N ALA A 150 16.14 -27.44 -12.28
CA ALA A 150 17.40 -27.16 -11.61
C ALA A 150 18.58 -27.10 -12.60
N LEU A 151 18.74 -28.11 -13.46
CA LEU A 151 19.82 -28.15 -14.47
C LEU A 151 19.74 -26.99 -15.46
N ALA A 152 18.53 -26.62 -15.92
CA ALA A 152 18.36 -25.49 -16.82
C ALA A 152 18.71 -24.16 -16.13
N ALA A 153 18.24 -23.95 -14.90
CA ALA A 153 18.57 -22.77 -14.12
C ALA A 153 20.08 -22.68 -13.85
N THR A 154 20.72 -23.79 -13.47
CA THR A 154 22.19 -23.86 -13.26
C THR A 154 22.95 -23.57 -14.55
N GLY A 155 22.53 -24.12 -15.68
CA GLY A 155 23.15 -23.83 -16.98
C GLY A 155 23.05 -22.35 -17.34
N ILE A 156 21.87 -21.73 -17.19
CA ILE A 156 21.68 -20.30 -17.46
C ILE A 156 22.50 -19.44 -16.50
N ALA A 157 22.53 -19.78 -15.21
CA ALA A 157 23.37 -19.10 -14.22
C ALA A 157 24.87 -19.20 -14.57
N ALA A 158 25.34 -20.36 -15.04
CA ALA A 158 26.72 -20.51 -15.49
C ALA A 158 27.04 -19.58 -16.68
N ALA A 159 26.15 -19.49 -17.68
CA ALA A 159 26.33 -18.55 -18.79
C ALA A 159 26.38 -17.09 -18.32
N TYR A 160 25.54 -16.71 -17.34
CA TYR A 160 25.59 -15.38 -16.74
C TYR A 160 26.93 -15.10 -16.03
N LEU A 161 27.49 -16.07 -15.31
CA LEU A 161 28.82 -15.95 -14.71
C LEU A 161 29.92 -15.79 -15.76
N ASP A 162 29.85 -16.53 -16.86
CA ASP A 162 30.80 -16.39 -17.97
C ASP A 162 30.67 -15.02 -18.66
N ILE A 163 29.46 -14.48 -18.77
CA ILE A 163 29.22 -13.12 -19.28
C ILE A 163 29.84 -12.08 -18.36
N ILE A 164 29.65 -12.19 -17.03
CA ILE A 164 30.33 -11.33 -16.04
C ILE A 164 31.84 -11.44 -16.23
N ALA A 165 32.36 -12.66 -16.40
CA ALA A 165 33.79 -12.88 -16.54
C ALA A 165 34.36 -12.13 -17.76
N ILE A 166 33.73 -12.20 -18.94
CA ILE A 166 34.24 -11.54 -20.14
C ILE A 166 34.04 -10.01 -20.16
N THR A 167 33.11 -9.49 -19.36
CA THR A 167 32.73 -8.07 -19.38
C THR A 167 33.32 -7.28 -18.22
N ALA A 168 33.04 -7.71 -17.00
CA ALA A 168 33.37 -7.00 -15.76
C ALA A 168 34.69 -7.45 -15.15
N TYR A 169 35.14 -8.69 -15.40
CA TYR A 169 36.38 -9.20 -14.82
C TYR A 169 37.57 -9.11 -15.78
N TYR A 170 37.46 -9.69 -16.98
CA TYR A 170 38.53 -9.68 -17.98
C TYR A 170 38.47 -8.49 -18.95
N HIS A 171 37.36 -7.75 -18.97
CA HIS A 171 37.14 -6.59 -19.85
C HIS A 171 37.42 -6.85 -21.34
N TRP A 172 37.11 -8.07 -21.82
CA TRP A 172 37.28 -8.43 -23.23
C TRP A 172 36.25 -7.77 -24.14
N VAL A 173 35.05 -7.50 -23.62
CA VAL A 173 33.97 -6.87 -24.38
C VAL A 173 33.31 -5.75 -23.56
N PRO A 174 32.78 -4.69 -24.22
CA PRO A 174 32.06 -3.61 -23.55
C PRO A 174 30.78 -4.09 -22.86
N ALA A 175 30.36 -3.37 -21.81
CA ALA A 175 29.15 -3.67 -21.03
C ALA A 175 27.89 -3.81 -21.91
N ALA A 176 27.72 -2.96 -22.92
CA ALA A 176 26.59 -3.01 -23.84
C ALA A 176 26.48 -4.35 -24.57
N VAL A 177 27.62 -4.90 -25.03
CA VAL A 177 27.66 -6.21 -25.69
C VAL A 177 27.34 -7.32 -24.69
N GLY A 178 27.89 -7.22 -23.47
CA GLY A 178 27.59 -8.14 -22.37
C GLY A 178 26.10 -8.21 -22.04
N LEU A 179 25.43 -7.06 -21.94
CA LEU A 179 23.99 -6.96 -21.68
C LEU A 179 23.14 -7.56 -22.80
N VAL A 180 23.50 -7.32 -24.07
CA VAL A 180 22.81 -7.93 -25.21
C VAL A 180 22.94 -9.45 -25.15
N VAL A 181 24.14 -9.98 -24.93
CA VAL A 181 24.36 -11.42 -24.80
C VAL A 181 23.57 -11.98 -23.60
N ALA A 182 23.59 -11.31 -22.45
CA ALA A 182 22.83 -11.70 -21.27
C ALA A 182 21.30 -11.70 -21.53
N ALA A 183 20.78 -10.69 -22.23
CA ALA A 183 19.38 -10.64 -22.61
C ALA A 183 18.99 -11.74 -23.60
N THR A 184 19.87 -12.13 -24.53
CA THR A 184 19.58 -13.27 -25.43
C THR A 184 19.52 -14.59 -24.67
N VAL A 185 20.46 -14.84 -23.75
CA VAL A 185 20.47 -16.02 -22.88
C VAL A 185 19.24 -16.04 -21.97
N GLY A 186 18.93 -14.90 -21.34
CA GLY A 186 17.75 -14.76 -20.49
C GLY A 186 16.44 -14.92 -21.26
N GLY A 187 16.35 -14.35 -22.46
CA GLY A 187 15.22 -14.52 -23.38
C GLY A 187 15.00 -15.98 -23.75
N ALA A 188 16.06 -16.71 -24.09
CA ALA A 188 15.98 -18.15 -24.33
C ALA A 188 15.51 -18.92 -23.09
N GLY A 189 16.00 -18.55 -21.91
CA GLY A 189 15.55 -19.09 -20.62
C GLY A 189 14.07 -18.82 -20.33
N LEU A 190 13.56 -17.62 -20.61
CA LEU A 190 12.15 -17.26 -20.44
C LEU A 190 11.23 -17.97 -21.45
N VAL A 191 11.69 -18.16 -22.70
CA VAL A 191 10.98 -18.99 -23.68
C VAL A 191 10.90 -20.43 -23.19
N LEU A 192 11.98 -20.96 -22.62
CA LEU A 192 12.00 -22.30 -22.03
C LEU A 192 11.04 -22.40 -20.84
N ALA A 193 11.07 -21.41 -19.93
CA ALA A 193 10.16 -21.32 -18.79
C ALA A 193 8.68 -21.30 -19.21
N ARG A 194 8.35 -20.52 -20.26
CA ARG A 194 7.00 -20.48 -20.85
C ARG A 194 6.60 -21.82 -21.45
N ARG A 195 7.48 -22.47 -22.22
CA ARG A 195 7.23 -23.80 -22.80
C ARG A 195 7.03 -24.87 -21.73
N TRP A 196 7.71 -24.73 -20.60
CA TRP A 196 7.68 -25.70 -19.49
C TRP A 196 6.61 -25.42 -18.44
N ASP A 197 5.88 -24.31 -18.62
CA ASP A 197 4.90 -23.76 -17.70
C ASP A 197 5.42 -23.72 -16.25
N SER A 198 6.58 -23.08 -16.06
CA SER A 198 7.27 -23.03 -14.77
C SER A 198 7.66 -21.61 -14.40
N GLU A 199 6.89 -21.03 -13.48
CA GLU A 199 7.21 -19.73 -12.89
C GLU A 199 8.58 -19.74 -12.20
N HIS A 200 8.89 -20.80 -11.44
CA HIS A 200 10.17 -20.93 -10.74
C HIS A 200 11.35 -20.81 -11.69
N LEU A 201 11.31 -21.46 -12.85
CA LEU A 201 12.37 -21.30 -13.86
C LEU A 201 12.41 -19.87 -14.38
N GLY A 202 11.26 -19.25 -14.67
CA GLY A 202 11.20 -17.86 -15.14
C GLY A 202 11.83 -16.88 -14.15
N VAL A 203 11.52 -17.02 -12.85
CA VAL A 203 12.10 -16.22 -11.77
C VAL A 203 13.60 -16.49 -11.61
N LEU A 204 14.03 -17.75 -11.65
CA LEU A 204 15.45 -18.14 -11.60
C LEU A 204 16.26 -17.65 -12.81
N VAL A 205 15.61 -17.31 -13.92
CA VAL A 205 16.26 -16.72 -15.10
C VAL A 205 16.28 -15.20 -15.01
N LEU A 206 15.15 -14.58 -14.63
CA LEU A 206 15.01 -13.13 -14.64
C LEU A 206 15.71 -12.44 -13.47
N VAL A 207 15.59 -12.97 -12.25
CA VAL A 207 16.17 -12.33 -11.05
C VAL A 207 17.70 -12.23 -11.12
N PRO A 208 18.44 -13.29 -11.49
CA PRO A 208 19.88 -13.16 -11.68
C PRO A 208 20.26 -12.17 -12.78
N LEU A 209 19.46 -12.09 -13.87
CA LEU A 209 19.71 -11.12 -14.94
C LEU A 209 19.52 -9.67 -14.47
N ILE A 210 18.53 -9.42 -13.61
CA ILE A 210 18.33 -8.11 -12.96
C ILE A 210 19.53 -7.76 -12.08
N GLY A 211 20.02 -8.70 -11.26
CA GLY A 211 21.17 -8.47 -10.37
C GLY A 211 22.52 -8.37 -11.09
N LEU A 212 22.64 -9.03 -12.24
CA LEU A 212 23.85 -9.02 -13.07
C LEU A 212 24.01 -7.68 -13.82
N ALA A 213 22.94 -7.04 -14.28
CA ALA A 213 23.03 -5.82 -15.08
C ALA A 213 23.80 -4.66 -14.38
N PRO A 214 23.56 -4.33 -13.09
CA PRO A 214 24.37 -3.36 -12.35
C PRO A 214 25.86 -3.73 -12.26
N ILE A 215 26.18 -5.02 -12.15
CA ILE A 215 27.57 -5.50 -12.07
C ILE A 215 28.31 -5.26 -13.38
N LEU A 216 27.63 -5.42 -14.53
CA LEU A 216 28.23 -5.14 -15.84
C LEU A 216 28.46 -3.66 -16.11
N THR A 217 27.58 -2.80 -15.59
CA THR A 217 27.56 -1.37 -15.87
C THR A 217 28.37 -0.56 -14.88
N GLY A 218 28.56 -1.08 -13.65
CA GLY A 218 29.35 -0.45 -12.59
C GLY A 218 28.56 0.63 -11.83
N ASP A 219 27.90 1.53 -12.56
CA ASP A 219 27.12 2.64 -12.01
C ASP A 219 25.64 2.58 -12.42
N VAL A 220 24.79 3.30 -11.68
CA VAL A 220 23.36 3.50 -12.05
C VAL A 220 23.27 4.56 -13.14
N ASP A 221 23.62 4.17 -14.37
CA ASP A 221 23.58 5.04 -15.54
C ASP A 221 22.31 4.84 -16.39
N LEU A 222 22.15 5.66 -17.43
CA LEU A 222 21.00 5.57 -18.33
C LEU A 222 20.96 4.25 -19.12
N LEU A 223 22.13 3.65 -19.36
CA LEU A 223 22.24 2.39 -20.08
C LEU A 223 21.68 1.24 -19.23
N LEU A 224 21.98 1.20 -17.93
CA LEU A 224 21.39 0.26 -16.97
C LEU A 224 19.87 0.44 -16.87
N ILE A 225 19.41 1.68 -16.67
CA ILE A 225 17.98 1.99 -16.54
C ILE A 225 17.23 1.59 -17.82
N GLY A 226 17.75 1.99 -18.99
CA GLY A 226 17.17 1.66 -20.29
C GLY A 226 17.13 0.15 -20.52
N PHE A 227 18.22 -0.55 -20.20
CA PHE A 227 18.29 -2.02 -20.30
C PHE A 227 17.23 -2.70 -19.41
N LEU A 228 17.10 -2.31 -18.14
CA LEU A 228 16.17 -2.96 -17.22
C LEU A 228 14.69 -2.64 -17.54
N LEU A 229 14.41 -1.46 -18.08
CA LEU A 229 13.09 -1.14 -18.65
C LEU A 229 12.78 -2.01 -19.88
N ALA A 230 13.74 -2.13 -20.80
CA ALA A 230 13.62 -2.97 -21.97
C ALA A 230 13.45 -4.45 -21.59
N LEU A 231 14.20 -4.92 -20.59
CA LEU A 231 14.10 -6.27 -20.04
C LEU A 231 12.71 -6.51 -19.43
N SER A 232 12.20 -5.57 -18.63
CA SER A 232 10.87 -5.64 -18.05
C SER A 232 9.78 -5.71 -19.13
N ALA A 233 9.91 -4.93 -20.21
CA ALA A 233 9.00 -4.98 -21.35
C ALA A 233 9.10 -6.31 -22.13
N ALA A 234 10.32 -6.75 -22.45
CA ALA A 234 10.61 -7.96 -23.23
C ALA A 234 10.19 -9.24 -22.49
N ALA A 235 10.17 -9.23 -21.15
CA ALA A 235 9.71 -10.35 -20.35
C ALA A 235 8.17 -10.45 -20.25
N LEU A 236 7.41 -9.44 -20.68
CA LEU A 236 5.94 -9.44 -20.63
C LEU A 236 5.29 -10.61 -21.39
N PRO A 237 5.65 -10.90 -22.66
CA PRO A 237 5.02 -11.97 -23.41
C PRO A 237 5.23 -13.35 -22.75
N ALA A 238 6.30 -13.52 -21.98
CA ALA A 238 6.58 -14.75 -21.25
C ALA A 238 5.48 -15.05 -20.20
N GLN A 239 4.85 -14.01 -19.67
CA GLN A 239 3.90 -14.07 -18.56
C GLN A 239 2.42 -14.02 -19.00
N LEU A 240 2.11 -13.54 -20.21
CA LEU A 240 0.74 -13.37 -20.67
C LEU A 240 -0.05 -14.68 -20.61
N GLY A 241 -1.24 -14.63 -19.98
CA GLY A 241 -2.13 -15.77 -19.81
C GLY A 241 -1.76 -16.71 -18.65
N LYS A 242 -0.79 -16.35 -17.80
CA LYS A 242 -0.30 -17.17 -16.69
C LYS A 242 -0.36 -16.42 -15.37
N ASP A 243 -0.72 -17.13 -14.30
CA ASP A 243 -0.76 -16.57 -12.94
C ASP A 243 0.63 -16.58 -12.27
N TRP A 244 1.59 -15.90 -12.88
CA TRP A 244 2.97 -15.85 -12.37
C TRP A 244 3.21 -14.56 -11.60
N THR A 245 2.72 -14.50 -10.36
CA THR A 245 2.80 -13.28 -9.52
C THR A 245 4.25 -12.91 -9.17
N GLY A 246 5.13 -13.89 -8.93
CA GLY A 246 6.55 -13.66 -8.68
C GLY A 246 7.29 -13.13 -9.90
N MET A 247 6.92 -13.59 -11.10
CA MET A 247 7.45 -13.01 -12.35
C MET A 247 7.01 -11.56 -12.54
N PHE A 248 5.74 -11.23 -12.20
CA PHE A 248 5.27 -9.84 -12.20
C PHE A 248 6.11 -8.99 -11.25
N ALA A 249 6.29 -9.45 -10.01
CA ALA A 249 7.05 -8.74 -8.99
C ALA A 249 8.50 -8.49 -9.43
N ALA A 250 9.17 -9.48 -10.01
CA ALA A 250 10.52 -9.33 -10.54
C ALA A 250 10.59 -8.30 -11.67
N ARG A 251 9.63 -8.29 -12.59
CA ARG A 251 9.58 -7.31 -13.70
C ARG A 251 9.30 -5.89 -13.21
N VAL A 252 8.42 -5.74 -12.22
CA VAL A 252 8.17 -4.45 -11.56
C VAL A 252 9.45 -3.97 -10.88
N ALA A 253 10.08 -4.82 -10.07
CA ALA A 253 11.32 -4.48 -9.36
C ALA A 253 12.46 -4.10 -10.31
N ALA A 254 12.60 -4.80 -11.44
CA ALA A 254 13.58 -4.47 -12.47
C ALA A 254 13.44 -3.03 -12.97
N ALA A 255 12.21 -2.57 -13.20
CA ALA A 255 11.93 -1.23 -13.69
C ALA A 255 12.04 -0.17 -12.58
N THR A 256 11.58 -0.46 -11.36
CA THR A 256 11.45 0.55 -10.31
C THR A 256 12.69 0.75 -9.46
N LEU A 257 13.40 -0.30 -9.04
CA LEU A 257 14.51 -0.17 -8.09
C LEU A 257 15.66 0.70 -8.63
N PRO A 258 16.13 0.51 -9.88
CA PRO A 258 17.20 1.36 -10.42
C PRO A 258 16.76 2.81 -10.58
N LEU A 259 15.49 3.06 -10.94
CA LEU A 259 14.96 4.41 -11.06
C LEU A 259 14.86 5.11 -9.70
N LEU A 260 14.38 4.42 -8.67
CA LEU A 260 14.36 4.99 -7.32
C LEU A 260 15.78 5.28 -6.81
N ALA A 261 16.74 4.39 -7.07
CA ALA A 261 18.14 4.62 -6.75
C ALA A 261 18.71 5.83 -7.50
N ALA A 262 18.42 5.94 -8.81
CA ALA A 262 18.82 7.09 -9.62
C ALA A 262 18.25 8.40 -9.07
N LEU A 263 16.94 8.46 -8.76
CA LEU A 263 16.29 9.65 -8.22
C LEU A 263 16.93 10.16 -6.91
N ILE A 264 17.61 9.30 -6.15
CA ILE A 264 18.32 9.66 -4.92
C ILE A 264 19.78 10.05 -5.20
N ALA A 265 20.44 9.37 -6.14
CA ALA A 265 21.88 9.49 -6.37
C ALA A 265 22.30 10.67 -7.27
N ILE A 266 21.39 11.24 -8.06
CA ILE A 266 21.74 12.27 -9.05
C ILE A 266 22.09 13.59 -8.37
N SER A 267 23.25 14.14 -8.74
CA SER A 267 23.74 15.46 -8.30
C SER A 267 23.95 16.46 -9.46
N GLY A 268 23.38 16.23 -10.65
CA GLY A 268 23.64 17.07 -11.85
C GLY A 268 22.42 17.33 -12.75
N ASP A 269 22.48 18.39 -13.56
CA ASP A 269 21.40 18.90 -14.42
C ASP A 269 21.21 18.11 -15.74
N ASP A 270 22.26 17.52 -16.32
CA ASP A 270 22.26 17.08 -17.73
C ASP A 270 21.31 15.91 -18.07
N HIS A 271 20.85 15.13 -17.09
CA HIS A 271 20.09 13.90 -17.34
C HIS A 271 18.65 13.91 -16.79
N ARG A 272 18.18 15.04 -16.25
CA ARG A 272 16.89 15.13 -15.54
C ARG A 272 15.70 14.74 -16.39
N TRP A 273 15.64 15.22 -17.63
CA TRP A 273 14.54 14.93 -18.57
C TRP A 273 14.48 13.47 -19.00
N LEU A 274 15.64 12.85 -19.22
CA LEU A 274 15.71 11.44 -19.62
C LEU A 274 15.26 10.52 -18.48
N ILE A 275 15.62 10.86 -17.24
CA ILE A 275 15.23 10.10 -16.05
C ILE A 275 13.73 10.29 -15.76
N GLY A 276 13.21 11.51 -15.91
CA GLY A 276 11.78 11.77 -15.86
C GLY A 276 10.99 10.98 -16.92
N GLY A 277 11.50 10.94 -18.16
CA GLY A 277 10.94 10.11 -19.23
C GLY A 277 10.97 8.62 -18.90
N ALA A 278 12.08 8.14 -18.32
CA ALA A 278 12.20 6.75 -17.87
C ALA A 278 11.22 6.42 -16.73
N CYS A 279 10.96 7.33 -15.80
CA CYS A 279 9.91 7.20 -14.79
C CYS A 279 8.51 7.09 -15.41
N ALA A 280 8.22 7.88 -16.45
CA ALA A 280 6.96 7.79 -17.19
C ALA A 280 6.81 6.44 -17.90
N VAL A 281 7.87 5.97 -18.56
CA VAL A 281 7.89 4.64 -19.22
C VAL A 281 7.72 3.52 -18.20
N ALA A 282 8.37 3.58 -17.04
CA ALA A 282 8.22 2.60 -15.97
C ALA A 282 6.77 2.53 -15.46
N ALA A 283 6.15 3.69 -15.21
CA ALA A 283 4.75 3.76 -14.80
C ALA A 283 3.81 3.19 -15.88
N ALA A 284 4.02 3.53 -17.15
CA ALA A 284 3.25 2.99 -18.25
C ALA A 284 3.41 1.46 -18.37
N LEU A 285 4.64 0.95 -18.28
CA LEU A 285 4.92 -0.49 -18.31
C LEU A 285 4.26 -1.22 -17.13
N ALA A 286 4.31 -0.66 -15.92
CA ALA A 286 3.66 -1.24 -14.74
C ALA A 286 2.15 -1.31 -14.92
N VAL A 287 1.52 -0.21 -15.34
CA VAL A 287 0.07 -0.10 -15.54
C VAL A 287 -0.40 -1.05 -16.65
N VAL A 288 0.23 -0.99 -17.83
CA VAL A 288 -0.15 -1.83 -18.97
C VAL A 288 0.08 -3.31 -18.65
N SER A 289 1.20 -3.66 -18.04
CA SER A 289 1.47 -5.05 -17.62
C SER A 289 0.45 -5.52 -16.58
N GLY A 290 0.12 -4.67 -15.60
CA GLY A 290 -0.88 -4.96 -14.58
C GLY A 290 -2.23 -5.28 -15.21
N LEU A 291 -2.72 -4.40 -16.09
CA LEU A 291 -4.00 -4.59 -16.80
C LEU A 291 -4.05 -5.85 -17.66
N LEU A 292 -2.95 -6.20 -18.33
CA LEU A 292 -2.89 -7.38 -19.19
C LEU A 292 -2.85 -8.70 -18.40
N VAL A 293 -2.25 -8.71 -17.20
CA VAL A 293 -2.10 -9.92 -16.38
C VAL A 293 -3.28 -10.10 -15.41
N LEU A 294 -3.94 -9.01 -15.01
CA LEU A 294 -5.03 -9.00 -14.03
C LEU A 294 -6.16 -10.01 -14.30
N PRO A 295 -6.63 -10.23 -15.56
CA PRO A 295 -7.71 -11.18 -15.82
C PRO A 295 -7.36 -12.63 -15.52
N THR A 296 -6.07 -12.97 -15.49
CA THR A 296 -5.58 -14.35 -15.36
C THR A 296 -5.10 -14.72 -13.95
N THR A 297 -5.12 -13.78 -13.01
CA THR A 297 -4.51 -13.99 -11.70
C THR A 297 -5.47 -14.55 -10.64
N THR A 298 -4.93 -15.33 -9.71
CA THR A 298 -5.63 -15.69 -8.47
C THR A 298 -5.41 -14.67 -7.34
N ARG A 299 -4.45 -13.75 -7.48
CA ARG A 299 -4.07 -12.76 -6.44
C ARG A 299 -4.15 -11.30 -6.94
N PRO A 300 -5.34 -10.82 -7.32
CA PRO A 300 -5.53 -9.49 -7.92
C PRO A 300 -5.16 -8.34 -7.01
N GLY A 301 -5.32 -8.49 -5.68
CA GLY A 301 -4.84 -7.49 -4.73
C GLY A 301 -3.31 -7.33 -4.75
N ALA A 302 -2.57 -8.43 -4.80
CA ALA A 302 -1.11 -8.40 -4.88
C ALA A 302 -0.64 -7.77 -6.20
N LEU A 303 -1.26 -8.12 -7.33
CA LEU A 303 -0.95 -7.48 -8.62
C LEU A 303 -1.28 -5.99 -8.65
N ALA A 304 -2.40 -5.57 -8.06
CA ALA A 304 -2.76 -4.15 -7.98
C ALA A 304 -1.74 -3.37 -7.14
N LEU A 305 -1.30 -3.93 -6.00
CA LEU A 305 -0.27 -3.32 -5.16
C LEU A 305 1.10 -3.27 -5.87
N LEU A 306 1.50 -4.33 -6.56
CA LEU A 306 2.73 -4.36 -7.35
C LEU A 306 2.65 -3.37 -8.53
N THR A 307 1.48 -3.22 -9.16
CA THR A 307 1.26 -2.20 -10.20
C THR A 307 1.44 -0.79 -9.63
N ALA A 308 0.86 -0.52 -8.46
CA ALA A 308 1.03 0.75 -7.77
C ALA A 308 2.51 1.00 -7.38
N ALA A 309 3.19 -0.02 -6.84
CA ALA A 309 4.62 0.04 -6.55
C ALA A 309 5.44 0.38 -7.81
N GLY A 310 5.05 -0.18 -8.96
CA GLY A 310 5.61 0.10 -10.28
C GLY A 310 5.57 1.58 -10.71
N THR A 311 4.64 2.35 -10.16
CA THR A 311 4.46 3.78 -10.50
C THR A 311 5.17 4.73 -9.54
N LEU A 312 5.78 4.23 -8.46
CA LEU A 312 6.46 5.05 -7.46
C LEU A 312 7.54 5.99 -8.03
N PRO A 313 8.38 5.60 -9.01
CA PRO A 313 9.34 6.53 -9.61
C PRO A 313 8.68 7.74 -10.26
N ALA A 314 7.52 7.57 -10.91
CA ALA A 314 6.79 8.68 -11.52
C ALA A 314 6.23 9.65 -10.47
N LEU A 315 5.79 9.13 -9.32
CA LEU A 315 5.34 9.94 -8.19
C LEU A 315 6.50 10.66 -7.48
N ALA A 316 7.68 10.05 -7.45
CA ALA A 316 8.90 10.61 -6.87
C ALA A 316 9.69 11.51 -7.83
N ALA A 317 9.25 11.65 -9.09
CA ALA A 317 10.00 12.37 -10.13
C ALA A 317 10.27 13.85 -9.80
N ARG A 318 9.49 14.45 -8.89
CA ARG A 318 9.72 15.82 -8.38
C ARG A 318 11.09 15.99 -7.70
N ALA A 319 11.72 14.91 -7.24
CA ALA A 319 13.08 14.92 -6.69
C ALA A 319 14.12 15.44 -7.70
N VAL A 320 13.87 15.26 -8.99
CA VAL A 320 14.82 15.58 -10.07
C VAL A 320 14.22 16.54 -11.09
N LEU A 321 12.93 16.45 -11.37
CA LEU A 321 12.22 17.32 -12.32
C LEU A 321 11.77 18.63 -11.68
N ASP A 322 11.68 19.66 -12.51
CA ASP A 322 11.02 20.92 -12.19
C ASP A 322 9.53 20.71 -11.84
N PRO A 323 8.88 21.67 -11.15
CA PRO A 323 7.49 21.53 -10.72
C PRO A 323 6.54 21.18 -11.86
N VAL A 324 6.61 21.90 -12.99
CA VAL A 324 5.68 21.73 -14.12
C VAL A 324 5.70 20.29 -14.69
N PRO A 325 6.83 19.74 -15.14
CA PRO A 325 6.85 18.37 -15.67
C PRO A 325 6.52 17.30 -14.62
N ALA A 326 6.93 17.50 -13.35
CA ALA A 326 6.56 16.59 -12.27
C ALA A 326 5.04 16.58 -12.01
N THR A 327 4.41 17.76 -12.00
CA THR A 327 2.95 17.92 -11.90
C THR A 327 2.24 17.23 -13.06
N VAL A 328 2.69 17.46 -14.31
CA VAL A 328 2.08 16.85 -15.49
C VAL A 328 2.14 15.33 -15.42
N LEU A 329 3.27 14.76 -15.00
CA LEU A 329 3.44 13.32 -14.85
C LEU A 329 2.51 12.73 -13.78
N ALA A 330 2.46 13.33 -12.59
CA ALA A 330 1.58 12.90 -11.50
C ALA A 330 0.09 13.06 -11.85
N ALA A 331 -0.28 14.17 -12.51
CA ALA A 331 -1.64 14.42 -12.97
C ALA A 331 -2.07 13.40 -14.03
N THR A 332 -1.18 13.12 -15.00
CA THR A 332 -1.44 12.12 -16.06
C THR A 332 -1.67 10.74 -15.43
N LEU A 333 -0.80 10.32 -14.50
CA LEU A 333 -0.98 9.07 -13.78
C LEU A 333 -2.32 9.02 -13.03
N SER A 334 -2.68 10.10 -12.35
CA SER A 334 -3.96 10.20 -11.63
C SER A 334 -5.17 10.03 -12.56
N VAL A 335 -5.19 10.75 -13.68
CA VAL A 335 -6.27 10.72 -14.67
C VAL A 335 -6.36 9.34 -15.33
N VAL A 336 -5.23 8.74 -15.71
CA VAL A 336 -5.20 7.40 -16.31
C VAL A 336 -5.73 6.35 -15.31
N MET A 337 -5.31 6.41 -14.05
CA MET A 337 -5.80 5.47 -13.03
C MET A 337 -7.30 5.64 -12.77
N LEU A 338 -7.79 6.89 -12.71
CA LEU A 338 -9.21 7.17 -12.56
C LEU A 338 -10.00 6.66 -13.77
N ALA A 339 -9.51 6.91 -14.98
CA ALA A 339 -10.15 6.44 -16.22
C ALA A 339 -10.24 4.91 -16.26
N ILE A 340 -9.19 4.19 -15.84
CA ILE A 340 -9.20 2.73 -15.72
C ILE A 340 -10.29 2.26 -14.76
N VAL A 341 -10.37 2.87 -13.56
CA VAL A 341 -11.37 2.52 -12.54
C VAL A 341 -12.80 2.76 -13.04
N LEU A 342 -13.04 3.86 -13.77
CA LEU A 342 -14.36 4.21 -14.28
C LEU A 342 -14.77 3.39 -15.53
N ALA A 343 -13.81 3.04 -16.38
CA ALA A 343 -14.06 2.30 -17.62
C ALA A 343 -14.25 0.79 -17.39
N HIS A 344 -13.47 0.18 -16.49
CA HIS A 344 -13.53 -1.26 -16.28
C HIS A 344 -14.50 -1.65 -15.16
N ARG A 345 -15.75 -1.93 -15.56
CA ARG A 345 -16.82 -2.38 -14.65
C ARG A 345 -16.63 -3.79 -14.08
N ALA A 346 -15.69 -4.57 -14.63
CA ALA A 346 -15.42 -5.96 -14.21
C ALA A 346 -14.24 -6.09 -13.23
N LEU A 347 -13.66 -4.97 -12.75
CA LEU A 347 -12.58 -5.04 -11.77
C LEU A 347 -13.09 -5.54 -10.42
N GLN A 348 -12.29 -6.40 -9.78
CA GLN A 348 -12.58 -6.84 -8.42
C GLN A 348 -12.49 -5.66 -7.43
N PRO A 349 -13.28 -5.67 -6.33
CA PRO A 349 -13.33 -4.55 -5.39
C PRO A 349 -11.97 -4.12 -4.82
N VAL A 350 -11.07 -5.09 -4.54
CA VAL A 350 -9.73 -4.80 -4.02
C VAL A 350 -8.88 -4.03 -5.04
N VAL A 351 -9.01 -4.34 -6.33
CA VAL A 351 -8.28 -3.64 -7.40
C VAL A 351 -8.81 -2.21 -7.55
N VAL A 352 -10.14 -2.06 -7.55
CA VAL A 352 -10.79 -0.73 -7.56
C VAL A 352 -10.30 0.12 -6.39
N GLN A 353 -10.20 -0.47 -5.19
CA GLN A 353 -9.67 0.23 -4.01
C GLN A 353 -8.23 0.71 -4.21
N VAL A 354 -7.32 -0.17 -4.62
CA VAL A 354 -5.90 0.17 -4.81
C VAL A 354 -5.72 1.20 -5.93
N PHE A 355 -6.37 1.02 -7.09
CA PHE A 355 -6.22 1.96 -8.21
C PHE A 355 -6.89 3.31 -7.94
N SER A 356 -8.01 3.35 -7.21
CA SER A 356 -8.60 4.62 -6.78
C SER A 356 -7.72 5.33 -5.77
N ALA A 357 -7.13 4.61 -4.81
CA ALA A 357 -6.19 5.18 -3.85
C ALA A 357 -4.93 5.70 -4.54
N LEU A 358 -4.39 4.97 -5.53
CA LEU A 358 -3.29 5.42 -6.35
C LEU A 358 -3.65 6.68 -7.16
N SER A 359 -4.84 6.72 -7.78
CA SER A 359 -5.33 7.91 -8.48
C SER A 359 -5.43 9.12 -7.55
N ALA A 360 -6.01 8.94 -6.36
CA ALA A 360 -6.17 10.00 -5.37
C ALA A 360 -4.80 10.49 -4.83
N GLY A 361 -3.88 9.58 -4.52
CA GLY A 361 -2.52 9.91 -4.10
C GLY A 361 -1.74 10.65 -5.19
N ALA A 362 -1.84 10.21 -6.45
CA ALA A 362 -1.22 10.88 -7.59
C ALA A 362 -1.81 12.28 -7.81
N ALA A 363 -3.12 12.46 -7.66
CA ALA A 363 -3.75 13.79 -7.74
C ALA A 363 -3.31 14.71 -6.60
N LEU A 364 -3.19 14.18 -5.37
CA LEU A 364 -2.68 14.94 -4.23
C LEU A 364 -1.26 15.44 -4.49
N ILE A 365 -0.37 14.58 -4.99
CA ILE A 365 0.99 14.95 -5.38
C ILE A 365 0.97 15.99 -6.51
N ALA A 366 0.14 15.79 -7.54
CA ALA A 366 0.01 16.74 -8.64
C ALA A 366 -0.43 18.14 -8.16
N VAL A 367 -1.43 18.22 -7.29
CA VAL A 367 -1.94 19.50 -6.77
C VAL A 367 -0.96 20.18 -5.83
N THR A 368 -0.31 19.43 -4.95
CA THR A 368 0.70 19.98 -4.02
C THR A 368 1.99 20.41 -4.72
N THR A 369 2.29 19.83 -5.89
CA THR A 369 3.40 20.31 -6.74
C THR A 369 3.00 21.47 -7.65
N ALA A 370 1.75 21.56 -8.07
CA ALA A 370 1.25 22.62 -8.95
C ALA A 370 0.98 23.93 -8.19
N PHE A 371 0.32 23.83 -7.04
CA PHE A 371 -0.20 24.97 -6.28
C PHE A 371 0.58 25.13 -4.98
N HIS A 372 0.97 26.36 -4.70
CA HIS A 372 1.69 26.74 -3.49
C HIS A 372 0.98 27.91 -2.79
N GLY A 373 1.23 28.08 -1.50
CA GLY A 373 0.68 29.19 -0.72
C GLY A 373 -0.86 29.14 -0.58
N SER A 374 -1.50 30.30 -0.61
CA SER A 374 -2.90 30.51 -0.23
C SER A 374 -3.91 29.76 -1.10
N VAL A 375 -3.56 29.38 -2.34
CA VAL A 375 -4.49 28.73 -3.28
C VAL A 375 -4.66 27.22 -3.00
N LEU A 376 -3.70 26.60 -2.32
CA LEU A 376 -3.63 25.14 -2.18
C LEU A 376 -4.82 24.54 -1.41
N ALA A 377 -5.19 25.11 -0.26
CA ALA A 377 -6.30 24.59 0.54
C ALA A 377 -7.67 24.71 -0.15
N PRO A 378 -8.06 25.85 -0.76
CA PRO A 378 -9.29 25.93 -1.54
C PRO A 378 -9.35 24.86 -2.64
N VAL A 379 -8.24 24.60 -3.36
CA VAL A 379 -8.19 23.57 -4.40
C VAL A 379 -8.41 22.17 -3.82
N LEU A 380 -7.71 21.81 -2.74
CA LEU A 380 -7.85 20.51 -2.09
C LEU A 380 -9.26 20.29 -1.52
N LEU A 381 -9.84 21.31 -0.90
CA LEU A 381 -11.20 21.25 -0.37
C LEU A 381 -12.24 21.16 -1.49
N ALA A 382 -12.05 21.90 -2.59
CA ALA A 382 -12.92 21.80 -3.77
C ALA A 382 -12.87 20.39 -4.38
N MET A 383 -11.68 19.80 -4.52
CA MET A 383 -11.52 18.41 -4.93
C MET A 383 -12.23 17.43 -3.99
N ALA A 384 -12.09 17.62 -2.67
CA ALA A 384 -12.78 16.81 -1.68
C ALA A 384 -14.30 16.84 -1.87
N VAL A 385 -14.87 18.04 -2.08
CA VAL A 385 -16.30 18.22 -2.37
C VAL A 385 -16.69 17.51 -3.66
N VAL A 386 -15.96 17.72 -4.77
CA VAL A 386 -16.27 17.10 -6.07
C VAL A 386 -16.25 15.58 -5.97
N VAL A 387 -15.23 15.00 -5.33
CA VAL A 387 -15.11 13.55 -5.15
C VAL A 387 -16.23 13.02 -4.25
N ALA A 388 -16.59 13.74 -3.19
CA ALA A 388 -17.68 13.34 -2.29
C ALA A 388 -19.05 13.37 -2.98
N VAL A 389 -19.31 14.37 -3.84
CA VAL A 389 -20.56 14.48 -4.61
C VAL A 389 -20.62 13.40 -5.69
N ALA A 390 -19.59 13.30 -6.53
CA ALA A 390 -19.55 12.39 -7.68
C ALA A 390 -19.54 10.91 -7.22
N GLY A 391 -18.82 10.63 -6.14
CA GLY A 391 -18.63 9.28 -5.60
C GLY A 391 -19.50 8.93 -4.41
N ARG A 392 -20.64 9.61 -4.19
CA ARG A 392 -21.47 9.47 -2.98
C ARG A 392 -21.89 8.04 -2.64
N HIS A 393 -22.04 7.16 -3.65
CA HIS A 393 -22.40 5.75 -3.48
C HIS A 393 -21.18 4.81 -3.35
N SER A 394 -19.95 5.32 -3.51
CA SER A 394 -18.72 4.55 -3.42
C SER A 394 -18.04 4.77 -2.06
N ARG A 395 -17.81 3.67 -1.32
CA ARG A 395 -17.02 3.71 -0.07
C ARG A 395 -15.62 4.25 -0.30
N VAL A 396 -15.01 3.89 -1.43
CA VAL A 396 -13.63 4.30 -1.76
C VAL A 396 -13.55 5.79 -2.04
N ALA A 397 -14.51 6.32 -2.80
CA ALA A 397 -14.55 7.76 -3.10
C ALA A 397 -14.78 8.60 -1.84
N ARG A 398 -15.61 8.14 -0.89
CA ARG A 398 -15.76 8.81 0.41
C ARG A 398 -14.46 8.89 1.19
N TRP A 399 -13.67 7.81 1.23
CA TRP A 399 -12.33 7.83 1.85
C TRP A 399 -11.36 8.75 1.11
N CYS A 400 -11.38 8.77 -0.23
CA CYS A 400 -10.55 9.68 -1.01
C CYS A 400 -10.93 11.15 -0.74
N ALA A 401 -12.22 11.46 -0.71
CA ALA A 401 -12.72 12.78 -0.38
C ALA A 401 -12.38 13.20 1.06
N ALA A 402 -12.48 12.28 2.03
CA ALA A 402 -12.03 12.53 3.39
C ALA A 402 -10.51 12.82 3.45
N GLY A 403 -9.70 12.10 2.67
CA GLY A 403 -8.26 12.34 2.54
C GLY A 403 -7.92 13.72 1.97
N PHE A 404 -8.54 14.10 0.85
CA PHE A 404 -8.40 15.46 0.28
C PHE A 404 -8.89 16.53 1.25
N GLY A 405 -10.02 16.28 1.91
CA GLY A 405 -10.61 17.18 2.90
C GLY A 405 -9.69 17.39 4.09
N PHE A 406 -9.06 16.32 4.60
CA PHE A 406 -8.08 16.39 5.66
C PHE A 406 -6.83 17.18 5.25
N ALA A 407 -6.24 16.87 4.09
CA ALA A 407 -5.09 17.60 3.58
C ALA A 407 -5.42 19.10 3.37
N GLY A 408 -6.58 19.40 2.78
CA GLY A 408 -7.06 20.76 2.61
C GLY A 408 -7.30 21.49 3.92
N ALA A 409 -7.87 20.81 4.93
CA ALA A 409 -8.08 21.38 6.26
C ALA A 409 -6.76 21.67 6.99
N VAL A 410 -5.75 20.79 6.89
CA VAL A 410 -4.41 21.03 7.46
C VAL A 410 -3.77 22.27 6.84
N VAL A 411 -3.82 22.39 5.50
CA VAL A 411 -3.27 23.57 4.80
C VAL A 411 -4.07 24.83 5.16
N TYR A 412 -5.40 24.72 5.26
CA TYR A 412 -6.29 25.82 5.68
C TYR A 412 -5.94 26.35 7.08
N LEU A 413 -5.69 25.47 8.05
CA LEU A 413 -5.24 25.84 9.39
C LEU A 413 -3.86 26.52 9.39
N GLY A 414 -3.04 26.28 8.37
CA GLY A 414 -1.72 26.92 8.23
C GLY A 414 -1.80 28.44 8.03
N TYR A 415 -2.82 28.94 7.33
CA TYR A 415 -2.98 30.39 7.12
C TYR A 415 -4.22 30.98 7.80
N ALA A 416 -5.18 30.18 8.26
CA ALA A 416 -6.30 30.61 9.10
C ALA A 416 -6.12 30.17 10.57
N SER A 417 -4.89 30.11 11.08
CA SER A 417 -4.59 29.50 12.39
C SER A 417 -5.45 30.05 13.53
N PRO A 418 -5.73 29.25 14.59
CA PRO A 418 -6.51 29.70 15.74
C PRO A 418 -6.00 31.01 16.37
N ASP A 419 -4.69 31.27 16.31
CA ASP A 419 -4.09 32.52 16.79
C ASP A 419 -4.66 33.76 16.10
N LYS A 420 -5.02 33.67 14.81
CA LYS A 420 -5.63 34.77 14.05
C LYS A 420 -7.08 35.05 14.44
N LEU A 421 -7.71 34.12 15.17
CA LEU A 421 -9.04 34.31 15.78
C LEU A 421 -8.97 34.85 17.21
N ILE A 422 -7.77 34.91 17.80
CA ILE A 422 -7.57 35.45 19.15
C ILE A 422 -6.90 36.82 19.07
N THR A 423 -5.91 36.94 18.19
CA THR A 423 -5.15 38.16 17.96
C THR A 423 -5.56 38.76 16.63
N ALA A 424 -5.99 40.02 16.66
CA ALA A 424 -6.36 40.74 15.45
C ALA A 424 -5.14 40.92 14.54
N THR A 425 -5.13 40.21 13.42
CA THR A 425 -4.00 40.18 12.48
C THR A 425 -4.47 40.60 11.09
N ALA A 426 -3.77 41.55 10.48
CA ALA A 426 -3.98 41.89 9.08
C ALA A 426 -3.37 40.78 8.20
N MET A 427 -4.14 40.30 7.23
CA MET A 427 -3.74 39.23 6.32
C MET A 427 -3.54 39.80 4.91
N SER A 428 -2.73 39.11 4.10
CA SER A 428 -2.63 39.43 2.67
C SER A 428 -3.99 39.24 1.99
N THR A 429 -4.29 39.99 0.93
CA THR A 429 -5.55 39.85 0.18
C THR A 429 -5.76 38.41 -0.32
N ALA A 430 -4.68 37.74 -0.73
CA ALA A 430 -4.73 36.34 -1.15
C ALA A 430 -5.17 35.42 -0.01
N ASP A 431 -4.59 35.56 1.19
CA ASP A 431 -4.98 34.75 2.35
C ASP A 431 -6.39 35.05 2.82
N VAL A 432 -6.85 36.30 2.74
CA VAL A 432 -8.23 36.70 3.05
C VAL A 432 -9.19 35.95 2.12
N VAL A 433 -9.02 36.09 0.79
CA VAL A 433 -9.89 35.44 -0.19
C VAL A 433 -9.86 33.91 -0.02
N SER A 434 -8.67 33.33 0.15
CA SER A 434 -8.52 31.90 0.35
C SER A 434 -9.15 31.40 1.65
N THR A 435 -9.10 32.18 2.74
CA THR A 435 -9.76 31.82 4.00
C THR A 435 -11.27 31.82 3.81
N LEU A 436 -11.83 32.89 3.20
CA LEU A 436 -13.27 32.98 2.95
C LEU A 436 -13.77 31.80 2.07
N VAL A 437 -13.07 31.51 0.97
CA VAL A 437 -13.43 30.41 0.06
C VAL A 437 -13.27 29.06 0.76
N ALA A 438 -12.16 28.82 1.46
CA ALA A 438 -11.91 27.57 2.17
C ALA A 438 -12.94 27.33 3.29
N SER A 439 -13.35 28.36 4.05
CA SER A 439 -14.40 28.24 5.06
C SER A 439 -15.72 27.76 4.45
N LEU A 440 -16.13 28.33 3.30
CA LEU A 440 -17.34 27.89 2.59
C LEU A 440 -17.21 26.45 2.08
N LEU A 441 -16.04 26.08 1.55
CA LEU A 441 -15.77 24.71 1.07
C LEU A 441 -15.73 23.69 2.21
N VAL A 442 -15.22 24.03 3.40
CA VAL A 442 -15.28 23.17 4.59
C VAL A 442 -16.73 22.91 4.98
N ILE A 443 -17.55 23.97 5.06
CA ILE A 443 -18.99 23.82 5.37
C ILE A 443 -19.66 22.93 4.33
N MET A 444 -19.41 23.17 3.05
CA MET A 444 -19.95 22.37 1.95
C MET A 444 -19.51 20.90 2.04
N LEU A 445 -18.23 20.66 2.31
CA LEU A 445 -17.68 19.32 2.45
C LEU A 445 -18.34 18.55 3.60
N VAL A 446 -18.50 19.17 4.78
CA VAL A 446 -19.18 18.54 5.92
C VAL A 446 -20.62 18.17 5.54
N VAL A 447 -21.36 19.06 4.89
CA VAL A 447 -22.75 18.81 4.47
C VAL A 447 -22.82 17.67 3.43
N VAL A 448 -21.96 17.68 2.42
CA VAL A 448 -21.91 16.64 1.39
C VAL A 448 -21.53 15.30 2.00
N MET A 449 -20.54 15.27 2.90
CA MET A 449 -20.09 14.04 3.55
C MET A 449 -21.16 13.48 4.48
N ALA A 450 -21.88 14.32 5.22
CA ALA A 450 -23.01 13.91 6.04
C ALA A 450 -24.11 13.27 5.18
N ARG A 451 -24.45 13.87 4.02
CA ARG A 451 -25.41 13.29 3.08
C ARG A 451 -24.92 11.98 2.47
N ALA A 452 -23.65 11.91 2.08
CA ALA A 452 -23.05 10.69 1.53
C ALA A 452 -22.99 9.56 2.59
N TYR A 453 -22.80 9.90 3.86
CA TYR A 453 -22.85 8.94 4.96
C TYR A 453 -24.28 8.43 5.21
N ALA A 454 -25.28 9.32 5.16
CA ALA A 454 -26.69 8.97 5.38
C ALA A 454 -27.27 8.04 4.30
N VAL A 455 -26.77 8.10 3.06
CA VAL A 455 -27.21 7.27 1.93
C VAL A 455 -26.38 5.98 1.78
N ALA A 456 -25.29 5.84 2.54
CA ALA A 456 -24.38 4.72 2.37
C ALA A 456 -24.84 3.45 3.12
N ASP A 457 -24.85 2.33 2.42
CA ASP A 457 -25.09 1.02 3.03
C ASP A 457 -23.91 0.58 3.92
N GLY A 458 -24.22 -0.14 5.01
CA GLY A 458 -23.21 -0.75 5.89
C GLY A 458 -22.41 0.23 6.75
N THR A 459 -22.91 1.44 6.97
CA THR A 459 -22.33 2.38 7.95
C THR A 459 -22.63 1.96 9.37
N ASN A 460 -21.65 2.07 10.27
CA ASN A 460 -21.87 1.83 11.69
C ASN A 460 -22.66 3.00 12.30
N PRO A 461 -23.87 2.78 12.86
CA PRO A 461 -24.66 3.84 13.48
C PRO A 461 -23.94 4.51 14.66
N ALA A 462 -23.01 3.81 15.33
CA ALA A 462 -22.23 4.37 16.43
C ALA A 462 -21.30 5.53 16.01
N ASN A 463 -20.91 5.60 14.74
CA ASN A 463 -20.02 6.66 14.25
C ASN A 463 -20.78 7.96 13.92
N ALA A 464 -22.10 7.89 13.72
CA ALA A 464 -22.92 9.06 13.38
C ALA A 464 -22.80 10.21 14.40
N PRO A 465 -22.89 9.98 15.74
CA PRO A 465 -22.64 11.03 16.73
C PRO A 465 -21.28 11.68 16.59
N ILE A 466 -20.24 10.86 16.45
CA ILE A 466 -18.84 11.32 16.42
C ILE A 466 -18.62 12.21 15.20
N LEU A 467 -19.11 11.77 14.03
CA LEU A 467 -19.04 12.53 12.79
C LEU A 467 -19.88 13.81 12.85
N ALA A 468 -21.04 13.79 13.51
CA ALA A 468 -21.88 14.96 13.69
C ALA A 468 -21.22 16.01 14.60
N VAL A 469 -20.60 15.59 15.71
CA VAL A 469 -19.85 16.48 16.61
C VAL A 469 -18.63 17.07 15.90
N ALA A 470 -17.84 16.23 15.21
CA ALA A 470 -16.67 16.70 14.46
C ALA A 470 -17.08 17.67 13.33
N GLY A 471 -18.13 17.33 12.57
CA GLY A 471 -18.67 18.19 11.52
C GLY A 471 -19.20 19.52 12.05
N GLY A 472 -19.92 19.50 13.19
CA GLY A 472 -20.40 20.70 13.86
C GLY A 472 -19.27 21.61 14.33
N ALA A 473 -18.20 21.04 14.91
CA ALA A 473 -17.01 21.79 15.30
C ALA A 473 -16.30 22.43 14.08
N LEU A 474 -16.14 21.68 12.99
CA LEU A 474 -15.57 22.20 11.73
C LEU A 474 -16.41 23.35 11.16
N ILE A 475 -17.75 23.22 11.15
CA ILE A 475 -18.65 24.27 10.68
C ILE A 475 -18.54 25.51 11.59
N GLY A 476 -18.58 25.34 12.92
CA GLY A 476 -18.47 26.45 13.87
C GLY A 476 -17.15 27.22 13.70
N TYR A 477 -16.05 26.48 13.53
CA TYR A 477 -14.75 27.06 13.24
C TYR A 477 -14.72 27.80 11.89
N ALA A 478 -15.21 27.17 10.82
CA ALA A 478 -15.25 27.77 9.48
C ALA A 478 -16.12 29.05 9.45
N VAL A 479 -17.28 29.06 10.10
CA VAL A 479 -18.14 30.25 10.22
C VAL A 479 -17.42 31.37 10.98
N THR A 480 -16.72 31.04 12.06
CA THR A 480 -15.97 32.02 12.84
C THR A 480 -14.81 32.59 12.04
N ALA A 481 -14.00 31.74 11.42
CA ALA A 481 -12.90 32.16 10.56
C ALA A 481 -13.38 33.03 9.39
N PHE A 482 -14.50 32.67 8.76
CA PHE A 482 -15.10 33.47 7.69
C PHE A 482 -15.48 34.87 8.17
N THR A 483 -16.27 34.95 9.25
CA THR A 483 -16.83 36.22 9.76
C THR A 483 -15.76 37.14 10.35
N VAL A 484 -14.78 36.58 11.08
CA VAL A 484 -13.64 37.35 11.61
C VAL A 484 -12.75 37.86 10.49
N THR A 485 -12.40 37.01 9.52
CA THR A 485 -11.56 37.42 8.39
C THR A 485 -12.24 38.47 7.53
N ALA A 486 -13.54 38.30 7.24
CA ALA A 486 -14.33 39.31 6.52
C ALA A 486 -14.44 40.62 7.31
N GLY A 487 -14.67 40.53 8.62
CA GLY A 487 -14.74 41.68 9.52
C GLY A 487 -13.43 42.48 9.52
N VAL A 488 -12.29 41.83 9.68
CA VAL A 488 -10.97 42.46 9.64
C VAL A 488 -10.67 43.06 8.26
N ALA A 489 -11.05 42.39 7.18
CA ALA A 489 -10.83 42.89 5.82
C ALA A 489 -11.64 44.17 5.52
N ILE A 490 -12.85 44.31 6.09
CA ILE A 490 -13.74 45.45 5.85
C ILE A 490 -13.47 46.60 6.85
N GLY A 491 -13.32 46.26 8.14
CA GLY A 491 -13.31 47.22 9.25
C GLY A 491 -11.98 47.31 10.01
N GLY A 492 -10.92 46.69 9.49
CA GLY A 492 -9.59 46.68 10.09
C GLY A 492 -9.47 45.80 11.35
N THR A 493 -8.27 45.74 11.92
CA THR A 493 -7.94 44.90 13.09
C THR A 493 -8.58 45.36 14.41
N GLY A 494 -9.15 46.57 14.45
CA GLY A 494 -9.90 47.07 15.61
C GLY A 494 -11.39 46.68 15.53
N GLY A 495 -12.23 47.64 15.12
CA GLY A 495 -13.68 47.44 15.05
C GLY A 495 -14.12 46.29 14.14
N GLY A 496 -13.41 46.05 13.04
CA GLY A 496 -13.69 44.94 12.13
C GLY A 496 -13.52 43.56 12.76
N PHE A 497 -12.45 43.36 13.55
CA PHE A 497 -12.22 42.14 14.31
C PHE A 497 -13.36 41.87 15.31
N LEU A 498 -13.74 42.87 16.10
CA LEU A 498 -14.83 42.78 17.08
C LEU A 498 -16.18 42.49 16.40
N THR A 499 -16.45 43.19 15.30
CA THR A 499 -17.67 43.00 14.50
C THR A 499 -17.75 41.58 13.93
N GLY A 500 -16.61 41.05 13.46
CA GLY A 500 -16.51 39.66 12.98
C GLY A 500 -16.82 38.63 14.07
N HIS A 501 -16.27 38.80 15.29
CA HIS A 501 -16.58 37.90 16.41
C HIS A 501 -18.03 37.98 16.88
N MET A 502 -18.60 39.18 16.91
CA MET A 502 -20.03 39.38 17.18
C MET A 502 -20.90 38.68 16.14
N ALA A 503 -20.57 38.85 14.84
CA ALA A 503 -21.27 38.21 13.74
C ALA A 503 -21.18 36.67 13.84
N ALA A 504 -20.01 36.12 14.20
CA ALA A 504 -19.83 34.69 14.43
C ALA A 504 -20.82 34.15 15.47
N THR A 505 -20.95 34.83 16.62
CA THR A 505 -21.87 34.42 17.71
C THR A 505 -23.32 34.48 17.25
N LEU A 506 -23.71 35.55 16.56
CA LEU A 506 -25.05 35.69 15.97
C LEU A 506 -25.35 34.57 14.98
N CYS A 507 -24.39 34.21 14.12
CA CYS A 507 -24.52 33.09 13.19
C CYS A 507 -24.70 31.75 13.93
N TRP A 508 -23.96 31.49 15.02
CA TRP A 508 -24.12 30.28 15.82
C TRP A 508 -25.53 30.17 16.43
N ILE A 509 -26.04 31.27 17.00
CA ILE A 509 -27.40 31.32 17.57
C ILE A 509 -28.46 31.15 16.49
N ALA A 510 -28.29 31.80 15.32
CA ALA A 510 -29.20 31.67 14.20
C ALA A 510 -29.23 30.24 13.63
N MET A 511 -28.07 29.58 13.52
CA MET A 511 -27.97 28.17 13.11
C MET A 511 -28.67 27.25 14.12
N ALA A 512 -28.49 27.47 15.42
CA ALA A 512 -29.21 26.73 16.45
C ALA A 512 -30.73 26.90 16.31
N ALA A 513 -31.19 28.12 16.04
CA ALA A 513 -32.60 28.42 15.79
C ALA A 513 -33.17 27.71 14.56
N VAL A 514 -32.38 27.63 13.49
CA VAL A 514 -32.77 26.91 12.27
C VAL A 514 -32.84 25.41 12.54
N LEU A 515 -31.89 24.82 13.27
CA LEU A 515 -31.89 23.40 13.62
C LEU A 515 -33.10 23.02 14.49
N LEU A 516 -33.41 23.82 15.52
CA LEU A 516 -34.58 23.57 16.38
C LEU A 516 -35.90 23.72 15.61
N ARG A 517 -36.02 24.73 14.74
CA ARG A 517 -37.20 24.88 13.86
C ARG A 517 -37.29 23.77 12.82
N TYR A 518 -36.16 23.33 12.28
CA TYR A 518 -36.10 22.22 11.35
C TYR A 518 -36.59 20.93 12.04
N ALA A 519 -36.14 20.66 13.28
CA ALA A 519 -36.55 19.51 14.08
C ALA A 519 -38.07 19.35 14.19
N LEU A 520 -38.82 20.46 14.31
CA LEU A 520 -40.29 20.45 14.37
C LEU A 520 -40.96 19.93 13.09
N ARG A 521 -40.25 19.95 11.96
CA ARG A 521 -40.72 19.48 10.65
C ARG A 521 -40.36 18.02 10.38
N LEU A 522 -39.54 17.38 11.21
CA LEU A 522 -39.17 15.97 11.01
C LEU A 522 -40.22 15.04 11.62
N ALA A 523 -40.76 14.17 10.76
CA ALA A 523 -41.68 13.09 11.17
C ALA A 523 -40.95 11.93 11.88
N ASP A 524 -39.68 11.69 11.53
CA ASP A 524 -38.87 10.64 12.15
C ASP A 524 -38.42 11.04 13.57
N ARG A 525 -38.74 10.21 14.57
CA ARG A 525 -38.43 10.49 15.98
C ARG A 525 -36.92 10.52 16.24
N GLY A 526 -36.15 9.66 15.56
CA GLY A 526 -34.70 9.59 15.71
C GLY A 526 -34.02 10.86 15.21
N ALA A 527 -34.27 11.21 13.95
CA ALA A 527 -33.72 12.40 13.31
C ALA A 527 -34.19 13.71 13.98
N ARG A 528 -35.43 13.75 14.48
CA ARG A 528 -35.93 14.86 15.30
C ARG A 528 -35.12 15.02 16.59
N THR A 529 -34.86 13.92 17.30
CA THR A 529 -34.06 13.93 18.55
C THR A 529 -32.66 14.45 18.27
N TRP A 530 -32.01 13.98 17.19
CA TRP A 530 -30.69 14.47 16.77
C TRP A 530 -30.67 15.96 16.43
N ALA A 531 -31.69 16.47 15.73
CA ALA A 531 -31.78 17.89 15.39
C ALA A 531 -31.98 18.75 16.64
N ILE A 532 -32.77 18.28 17.63
CA ILE A 532 -32.95 18.95 18.92
C ILE A 532 -31.65 18.96 19.72
N THR A 533 -30.99 17.81 19.87
CA THR A 533 -29.73 17.73 20.65
C THR A 533 -28.64 18.59 20.02
N ALA A 534 -28.50 18.59 18.68
CA ALA A 534 -27.57 19.46 17.98
C ALA A 534 -27.90 20.96 18.16
N GLY A 535 -29.18 21.33 18.06
CA GLY A 535 -29.63 22.71 18.29
C GLY A 535 -29.39 23.20 19.71
N LEU A 536 -29.68 22.36 20.71
CA LEU A 536 -29.42 22.65 22.13
C LEU A 536 -27.92 22.73 22.44
N ALA A 537 -27.12 21.79 21.92
CA ALA A 537 -25.68 21.80 22.09
C ALA A 537 -25.04 23.07 21.47
N LEU A 538 -25.47 23.45 20.27
CA LEU A 538 -25.00 24.69 19.61
C LEU A 538 -25.44 25.94 20.37
N THR A 539 -26.65 25.93 20.95
CA THR A 539 -27.13 27.01 21.83
C THR A 539 -26.26 27.14 23.08
N GLY A 540 -25.94 26.03 23.73
CA GLY A 540 -25.03 25.99 24.87
C GLY A 540 -23.63 26.49 24.52
N ALA A 541 -23.08 26.05 23.38
CA ALA A 541 -21.77 26.48 22.90
C ALA A 541 -21.74 27.98 22.55
N ALA A 542 -22.77 28.51 21.90
CA ALA A 542 -22.90 29.94 21.60
C ALA A 542 -23.01 30.78 22.88
N THR A 543 -23.78 30.31 23.86
CA THR A 543 -23.89 30.95 25.19
C THR A 543 -22.55 30.92 25.91
N ALA A 544 -21.85 29.79 25.92
CA ALA A 544 -20.51 29.68 26.51
C ALA A 544 -19.52 30.63 25.84
N LYS A 545 -19.49 30.73 24.50
CA LYS A 545 -18.66 31.71 23.78
C LYS A 545 -18.99 33.15 24.18
N LEU A 546 -20.29 33.48 24.26
CA LEU A 546 -20.75 34.81 24.62
C LEU A 546 -20.23 35.25 26.00
N PHE A 547 -20.21 34.35 26.98
CA PHE A 547 -19.72 34.64 28.33
C PHE A 547 -18.20 34.52 28.49
N LEU A 548 -17.56 33.50 27.89
CA LEU A 548 -16.14 33.21 28.11
C LEU A 548 -15.22 34.08 27.25
N PHE A 549 -15.60 34.31 25.99
CA PHE A 549 -14.76 35.01 25.02
C PHE A 549 -15.29 36.40 24.71
N ASP A 550 -16.57 36.53 24.37
CA ASP A 550 -17.12 37.82 23.92
C ASP A 550 -17.20 38.85 25.06
N LEU A 551 -17.42 38.43 26.31
CA LEU A 551 -17.42 39.33 27.48
C LEU A 551 -16.07 40.04 27.69
N GLY A 552 -14.98 39.30 27.49
CA GLY A 552 -13.61 39.76 27.70
C GLY A 552 -12.96 40.39 26.46
N THR A 553 -13.44 40.06 25.27
CA THR A 553 -12.84 40.49 23.99
C THR A 553 -13.60 41.64 23.33
N LEU A 554 -14.93 41.70 23.44
CA LEU A 554 -15.73 42.77 22.82
C LEU A 554 -15.71 44.06 23.64
N ASP A 555 -15.49 45.18 22.94
CA ASP A 555 -15.58 46.51 23.52
C ASP A 555 -17.04 46.87 23.90
N GLY A 556 -17.21 47.83 24.82
CA GLY A 556 -18.44 48.03 25.60
C GLY A 556 -19.74 48.04 24.79
N MET A 557 -19.78 48.75 23.65
CA MET A 557 -20.97 48.83 22.79
C MET A 557 -21.26 47.52 22.03
N PHE A 558 -20.22 46.86 21.49
CA PHE A 558 -20.36 45.59 20.77
C PHE A 558 -20.82 44.48 21.69
N ARG A 559 -20.31 44.47 22.93
CA ARG A 559 -20.75 43.52 23.95
C ARG A 559 -22.24 43.69 24.28
N VAL A 560 -22.70 44.93 24.51
CA VAL A 560 -24.13 45.21 24.80
C VAL A 560 -25.01 44.77 23.63
N ALA A 561 -24.63 45.12 22.40
CA ALA A 561 -25.37 44.73 21.20
C ALA A 561 -25.44 43.20 21.03
N ALA A 562 -24.30 42.50 21.19
CA ALA A 562 -24.23 41.05 21.10
C ALA A 562 -25.17 40.37 22.11
N PHE A 563 -25.15 40.81 23.38
CA PHE A 563 -25.97 40.24 24.45
C PHE A 563 -27.46 40.50 24.25
N ILE A 564 -27.86 41.71 23.84
CA ILE A 564 -29.27 42.04 23.59
C ILE A 564 -29.80 41.20 22.42
N VAL A 565 -29.10 41.17 21.29
CA VAL A 565 -29.58 40.46 20.10
C VAL A 565 -29.57 38.95 20.34
N ALA A 566 -28.51 38.41 20.93
CA ALA A 566 -28.45 37.00 21.34
C ALA A 566 -29.60 36.64 22.30
N GLY A 567 -29.81 37.45 23.34
CA GLY A 567 -30.85 37.25 24.34
C GLY A 567 -32.25 37.25 23.74
N LEU A 568 -32.56 38.21 22.85
CA LEU A 568 -33.85 38.27 22.15
C LEU A 568 -34.07 37.07 21.23
N LEU A 569 -33.04 36.63 20.50
CA LEU A 569 -33.11 35.44 19.65
C LEU A 569 -33.38 34.18 20.49
N LEU A 570 -32.68 34.02 21.62
CA LEU A 570 -32.88 32.90 22.55
C LEU A 570 -34.30 32.91 23.14
N LEU A 571 -34.80 34.09 23.56
CA LEU A 571 -36.14 34.24 24.13
C LEU A 571 -37.21 33.89 23.09
N GLY A 572 -37.09 34.41 21.87
CA GLY A 572 -37.99 34.11 20.76
C GLY A 572 -38.04 32.62 20.42
N MET A 573 -36.88 31.96 20.40
CA MET A 573 -36.80 30.50 20.22
C MET A 573 -37.49 29.73 21.35
N GLY A 574 -37.21 30.09 22.60
CA GLY A 574 -37.81 29.43 23.77
C GLY A 574 -39.33 29.53 23.76
N THR A 575 -39.88 30.73 23.48
CA THR A 575 -41.32 30.93 23.38
C THR A 575 -41.97 30.20 22.19
N GLY A 576 -41.30 30.19 21.03
CA GLY A 576 -41.81 29.53 19.83
C GLY A 576 -41.83 28.01 19.96
N TYR A 577 -40.78 27.45 20.57
CA TYR A 577 -40.68 26.01 20.82
C TYR A 577 -41.71 25.54 21.87
N ALA A 578 -41.84 26.27 22.99
CA ALA A 578 -42.84 25.97 24.02
C ALA A 578 -44.28 26.00 23.48
N ARG A 579 -44.60 26.98 22.62
CA ARG A 579 -45.92 27.07 21.97
C ARG A 579 -46.18 25.91 21.01
N SER A 580 -45.16 25.46 20.26
CA SER A 580 -45.30 24.35 19.32
C SER A 580 -45.49 22.98 19.99
N LEU A 581 -44.92 22.80 21.19
CA LEU A 581 -45.16 21.62 22.04
C LEU A 581 -46.59 21.61 22.58
N ALA A 582 -47.07 22.73 23.10
CA ALA A 582 -48.45 22.85 23.60
C ALA A 582 -49.51 22.54 22.52
N GLN A 583 -49.27 22.92 21.27
CA GLN A 583 -50.15 22.62 20.14
C GLN A 583 -50.08 21.18 19.62
N GLN A 584 -49.03 20.43 19.98
CA GLN A 584 -48.90 19.00 19.66
C GLN A 584 -49.56 18.12 20.72
N ASP A 585 -49.60 18.55 21.99
CA ASP A 585 -50.31 17.85 23.07
C ASP A 585 -51.84 18.02 23.01
N GLU A 586 -52.33 19.07 22.31
CA GLU A 586 -53.76 19.31 22.06
C GLU A 586 -54.34 18.54 20.84
N ARG A 587 -53.50 17.84 20.07
CA ARG A 587 -53.90 17.01 18.90
C ARG A 587 -53.73 15.54 19.19
#